data_AF-A0A1C7NIN4-F1
#
_entry.id   AF-A0A1C7NIN4-F1
#
_cell.length_a   1.000
_cell.length_b   1.000
_cell.length_c   1.000
_cell.angle_alpha   90.00
_cell.angle_beta   90.00
_cell.angle_gamma   90.00
#
_symmetry.space_group_name_H-M   'P 1'
#
loop_
_entity.id
_entity.type
_entity.pdbx_description
1 polymer ?
#
loop_
_entity_poly.entity_id
_entity_poly.type
_entity_poly.pdbx_seq_one_letter_code
_entity_poly.pdbx_strand_id
1 'polypeptide(L)'
;MSGKQHYYGDYSNRDTNENQNALSRPVRRHLVHVYLALAAMCAIATVGTQVGEYLGPAGSTLGSLGAIGSVSTFRFTAPNSTSRWSLLGAYSMFSGIALSNFLSFFMDWDPSGNVIFLALSSAVLIFLGFSFSAVMANRRSMLYIGGFSSTIVSVLLWLSLANAFFLRSASVFSFELYAGLLAFAGFVMYDTQMIVERASAGSRDIPGHSMELFMDLYSLFIKLAQILMKKEMDRENERKKKRGSSRLTRDF
;
A
#
# COMPACT_ATOMS: atom_id res chain seq x y z
N MET A 1 -14.85 63.77 33.90
CA MET A 1 -13.54 63.11 33.72
C MET A 1 -13.74 61.62 33.94
N SER A 2 -14.13 60.89 32.89
CA SER A 2 -13.25 60.05 32.06
C SER A 2 -12.56 58.91 32.83
N GLY A 3 -13.27 57.81 33.05
CA GLY A 3 -12.69 56.52 33.41
C GLY A 3 -12.65 55.62 32.16
N LYS A 4 -11.46 55.44 31.60
CA LYS A 4 -11.19 54.72 30.36
C LYS A 4 -11.44 53.22 30.52
N GLN A 5 -12.00 52.63 29.46
CA GLN A 5 -11.98 51.19 29.17
C GLN A 5 -10.54 50.66 29.19
N HIS A 6 -10.32 49.52 29.83
CA HIS A 6 -9.18 48.63 29.57
C HIS A 6 -9.73 47.22 29.37
N TYR A 7 -10.10 46.91 28.12
CA TYR A 7 -10.19 45.54 27.65
C TYR A 7 -8.78 45.14 27.16
N TYR A 8 -8.08 44.30 27.93
CA TYR A 8 -6.86 43.63 27.46
C TYR A 8 -7.07 42.11 27.48
N GLY A 9 -7.41 41.63 26.28
CA GLY A 9 -6.89 40.41 25.65
C GLY A 9 -6.78 39.13 26.47
N ASP A 10 -7.82 38.29 26.36
CA ASP A 10 -7.69 36.83 26.48
C ASP A 10 -7.32 36.22 25.11
N TYR A 11 -6.14 36.58 24.59
CA TYR A 11 -5.59 36.02 23.34
C TYR A 11 -4.58 34.89 23.60
N SER A 12 -4.27 34.58 24.85
CA SER A 12 -3.22 33.60 25.19
C SER A 12 -3.69 32.14 25.18
N ASN A 13 -5.00 31.87 25.15
CA ASN A 13 -5.55 30.52 25.32
C ASN A 13 -6.23 29.91 24.07
N ARG A 14 -6.34 30.67 22.97
CA ARG A 14 -6.82 30.13 21.69
C ARG A 14 -5.69 29.56 20.82
N ASP A 15 -4.50 30.15 20.89
CA ASP A 15 -3.35 29.72 20.07
C ASP A 15 -2.69 28.42 20.56
N THR A 16 -2.94 28.00 21.80
CA THR A 16 -2.43 26.74 22.36
C THR A 16 -3.29 25.53 22.00
N ASN A 17 -4.58 25.75 21.68
CA ASN A 17 -5.50 24.69 21.29
C ASN A 17 -5.64 24.54 19.77
N GLU A 18 -5.44 25.61 18.98
CA GLU A 18 -5.41 25.50 17.51
C GLU A 18 -4.11 24.88 16.97
N ASN A 19 -3.01 24.97 17.72
CA ASN A 19 -1.71 24.40 17.34
C ASN A 19 -1.56 22.89 17.58
N GLN A 20 -2.56 22.21 18.14
CA GLN A 20 -2.50 20.75 18.30
C GLN A 20 -2.82 19.97 17.02
N ASN A 21 -3.48 20.63 16.06
CA ASN A 21 -3.90 20.03 14.78
C ASN A 21 -2.94 20.35 13.63
N ALA A 22 -2.10 21.38 13.76
CA ALA A 22 -1.13 21.74 12.73
C ALA A 22 0.15 20.91 12.90
N LEU A 23 0.49 20.06 11.91
CA LEU A 23 1.76 19.34 11.91
C LEU A 23 2.93 20.34 12.05
N SER A 24 3.78 20.11 13.05
CA SER A 24 4.99 20.92 13.25
C SER A 24 5.85 20.92 11.97
N ARG A 25 6.41 22.08 11.61
CA ARG A 25 7.19 22.27 10.37
C ARG A 25 8.26 21.18 10.12
N PRO A 26 8.99 20.66 11.13
CA PRO A 26 9.94 19.58 10.96
C PRO A 26 9.31 18.25 10.56
N VAL A 27 8.11 17.91 11.06
CA VAL A 27 7.40 16.67 10.73
C VAL A 27 6.94 16.70 9.27
N ARG A 28 6.40 17.83 8.81
CA ARG A 28 6.03 18.00 7.40
C ARG A 28 7.24 17.83 6.48
N ARG A 29 8.39 18.43 6.83
CA ARG A 29 9.62 18.27 6.07
C ARG A 29 10.06 16.80 6.03
N HIS A 30 10.00 16.09 7.16
CA HIS A 30 10.31 14.66 7.22
C HIS A 30 9.42 13.85 6.27
N LEU A 31 8.11 14.04 6.34
CA LEU A 31 7.15 13.35 5.48
C LEU A 31 7.44 13.58 4.00
N VAL A 32 7.74 14.81 3.57
CA VAL A 32 8.08 15.10 2.17
C VAL A 32 9.27 14.26 1.71
N HIS A 33 10.32 14.12 2.52
CA HIS A 33 11.47 13.27 2.15
C HIS A 33 11.11 11.79 2.12
N VAL A 34 10.22 11.33 3.01
CA VAL A 34 9.72 9.95 3.01
C VAL A 34 8.92 9.65 1.73
N TYR A 35 8.02 10.54 1.31
CA TYR A 35 7.26 10.38 0.07
C TYR A 35 8.13 10.51 -1.18
N LEU A 36 9.18 11.35 -1.16
CA LEU A 36 10.16 11.40 -2.24
C LEU A 36 10.96 10.10 -2.35
N ALA A 37 11.39 9.53 -1.22
CA ALA A 37 12.06 8.23 -1.17
C ALA A 37 11.13 7.11 -1.67
N LEU A 38 9.85 7.13 -1.27
CA LEU A 38 8.82 6.23 -1.80
C LEU A 38 8.72 6.30 -3.33
N ALA A 39 8.66 7.51 -3.90
CA ALA A 39 8.62 7.69 -5.35
C ALA A 39 9.87 7.14 -6.05
N ALA A 40 11.06 7.36 -5.46
CA ALA A 40 12.30 6.78 -5.95
C ALA A 40 12.29 5.25 -5.90
N MET A 41 11.75 4.66 -4.82
CA MET A 41 11.55 3.21 -4.73
C MET A 41 10.58 2.68 -5.79
N CYS A 42 9.52 3.42 -6.13
CA CYS A 42 8.65 3.01 -7.24
C CYS A 42 9.42 2.99 -8.58
N ALA A 43 10.24 4.01 -8.85
CA ALA A 43 11.05 4.06 -10.07
C ALA A 43 12.07 2.90 -10.15
N ILE A 44 12.75 2.60 -9.04
CA ILE A 44 13.69 1.47 -8.96
C ILE A 44 12.94 0.13 -9.13
N ALA A 45 11.74 -0.01 -8.56
CA ALA A 45 10.93 -1.21 -8.72
C ALA A 45 10.50 -1.40 -10.19
N THR A 46 10.20 -0.33 -10.93
CA THR A 46 9.92 -0.40 -12.38
C THR A 46 11.13 -0.88 -13.19
N VAL A 47 12.35 -0.51 -12.80
CA VAL A 47 13.55 -1.08 -13.41
C VAL A 47 13.68 -2.56 -13.03
N GLY A 48 13.38 -2.90 -11.78
CA GLY A 48 13.34 -4.27 -11.28
C GLY A 48 12.39 -5.18 -12.06
N THR A 49 11.20 -4.70 -12.45
CA THR A 49 10.25 -5.50 -13.24
C THR A 49 10.81 -5.86 -14.62
N GLN A 50 11.50 -4.93 -15.28
CA GLN A 50 12.15 -5.18 -16.58
C GLN A 50 13.28 -6.19 -16.44
N VAL A 51 14.12 -6.05 -15.42
CA VAL A 51 15.18 -7.02 -15.12
C VAL A 51 14.58 -8.40 -14.84
N GLY A 52 13.50 -8.46 -14.07
CA GLY A 52 12.79 -9.70 -13.75
C GLY A 52 12.15 -10.38 -14.95
N GLU A 53 11.78 -9.63 -15.99
CA GLU A 53 11.28 -10.19 -17.26
C GLU A 53 12.39 -10.94 -18.00
N TYR A 54 13.60 -10.38 -18.07
CA TYR A 54 14.77 -11.04 -18.68
C TYR A 54 15.20 -12.32 -17.94
N LEU A 55 15.00 -12.38 -16.62
CA LEU A 55 15.28 -13.55 -15.80
C LEU A 55 14.21 -14.66 -15.93
N GLY A 56 13.05 -14.36 -16.52
CA GLY A 56 11.94 -15.30 -16.67
C GLY A 56 11.30 -15.71 -15.33
N PRO A 57 10.57 -16.84 -15.28
CA PRO A 57 9.83 -17.27 -14.09
C PRO A 57 10.71 -17.47 -12.84
N ALA A 58 11.96 -17.89 -13.04
CA ALA A 58 12.95 -18.04 -11.97
C ALA A 58 13.39 -16.69 -11.36
N GLY A 59 13.26 -15.60 -12.11
CA GLY A 59 13.50 -14.25 -11.60
C GLY A 59 12.59 -13.92 -10.42
N SER A 60 11.30 -14.27 -10.51
CA SER A 60 10.32 -13.92 -9.48
C SER A 60 10.59 -14.55 -8.11
N THR A 61 11.08 -15.80 -8.10
CA THR A 61 11.43 -16.50 -6.85
C THR A 61 12.69 -15.90 -6.23
N LEU A 62 13.71 -15.60 -7.06
CA LEU A 62 14.92 -14.89 -6.62
C LEU A 62 14.60 -13.49 -6.10
N GLY A 63 13.72 -12.75 -6.78
CA GLY A 63 13.23 -11.45 -6.35
C GLY A 63 12.54 -11.52 -5.00
N SER A 64 11.67 -12.51 -4.81
CA SER A 64 10.96 -12.70 -3.53
C SER A 64 11.92 -13.03 -2.38
N LEU A 65 12.88 -13.93 -2.60
CA LEU A 65 13.90 -14.27 -1.60
C LEU A 65 14.83 -13.09 -1.29
N GLY A 66 15.25 -12.35 -2.32
CA GLY A 66 16.06 -11.14 -2.18
C GLY A 66 15.34 -10.03 -1.44
N ALA A 67 14.03 -9.86 -1.67
CA ALA A 67 13.19 -8.91 -0.95
C ALA A 67 13.10 -9.28 0.54
N ILE A 68 12.80 -10.55 0.86
CA ILE A 68 12.74 -11.03 2.26
C ILE A 68 14.10 -10.87 2.95
N GLY A 69 15.20 -11.22 2.27
CA GLY A 69 16.55 -11.06 2.79
C GLY A 69 16.90 -9.58 3.07
N SER A 70 16.51 -8.68 2.16
CA SER A 70 16.72 -7.24 2.32
C SER A 70 15.95 -6.66 3.50
N VAL A 71 14.68 -7.08 3.69
CA VAL A 71 13.86 -6.68 4.85
C VAL A 71 14.46 -7.20 6.16
N SER A 72 14.89 -8.46 6.16
CA SER A 72 15.42 -9.11 7.37
C SER A 72 16.71 -8.43 7.82
N THR A 73 17.64 -8.19 6.89
CA THR A 73 18.91 -7.48 7.15
C THR A 73 18.70 -6.01 7.51
N PHE A 74 17.66 -5.36 6.99
CA PHE A 74 17.30 -3.98 7.36
C PHE A 74 16.97 -3.85 8.86
N ARG A 75 16.33 -4.87 9.46
CA ARG A 75 16.01 -4.88 10.91
C ARG A 75 17.24 -5.02 11.79
N PHE A 76 18.29 -5.70 11.31
CA PHE A 76 19.56 -5.85 12.04
C PHE A 76 20.56 -4.72 11.79
N THR A 77 20.31 -3.86 10.81
CA THR A 77 21.24 -2.78 10.44
C THR A 77 21.03 -1.55 11.33
N ALA A 78 22.12 -0.97 11.84
CA ALA A 78 22.08 0.20 12.69
C ALA A 78 21.39 1.42 12.00
N PRO A 79 20.60 2.24 12.71
CA PRO A 79 19.79 3.33 12.14
C PRO A 79 20.56 4.41 11.35
N ASN A 80 21.86 4.61 11.64
CA ASN A 80 22.67 5.68 11.07
C ASN A 80 23.66 5.20 9.98
N SER A 81 23.47 3.99 9.45
CA SER A 81 24.37 3.44 8.43
C SER A 81 23.91 3.83 7.01
N THR A 82 24.85 4.26 6.16
CA THR A 82 24.64 4.47 4.73
C THR A 82 24.15 3.20 4.03
N SER A 83 24.44 2.02 4.60
CA SER A 83 23.94 0.73 4.13
C SER A 83 22.40 0.61 4.16
N ARG A 84 21.68 1.44 4.93
CA ARG A 84 20.20 1.42 4.92
C ARG A 84 19.63 1.90 3.59
N TRP A 85 20.25 2.89 2.96
CA TRP A 85 19.82 3.40 1.66
C TRP A 85 20.07 2.39 0.54
N SER A 86 21.19 1.66 0.59
CA SER A 86 21.45 0.59 -0.37
C SER A 86 20.51 -0.60 -0.16
N LEU A 87 20.22 -0.99 1.10
CA LEU A 87 19.23 -2.02 1.41
C LEU A 87 17.82 -1.63 0.97
N LEU A 88 17.45 -0.35 1.08
CA LEU A 88 16.16 0.18 0.62
C LEU A 88 16.04 0.05 -0.91
N GLY A 89 17.10 0.45 -1.65
CA GLY A 89 17.16 0.31 -3.10
C GLY A 89 17.14 -1.16 -3.53
N ALA A 90 17.91 -2.02 -2.86
CA ALA A 90 17.92 -3.46 -3.12
C ALA A 90 16.53 -4.08 -2.89
N TYR A 91 15.88 -3.75 -1.78
CA TYR A 91 14.52 -4.21 -1.48
C TYR A 91 13.52 -3.81 -2.56
N SER A 92 13.56 -2.54 -2.99
CA SER A 92 12.71 -2.03 -4.07
C SER A 92 12.95 -2.76 -5.40
N MET A 93 14.22 -2.94 -5.79
CA MET A 93 14.58 -3.65 -7.02
C MET A 93 14.14 -5.10 -6.98
N PHE A 94 14.41 -5.82 -5.89
CA PHE A 94 13.99 -7.20 -5.72
C PHE A 94 12.47 -7.37 -5.67
N SER A 95 11.75 -6.42 -5.07
CA SER A 95 10.28 -6.40 -5.10
C SER A 95 9.76 -6.20 -6.52
N GLY A 96 10.41 -5.36 -7.33
CA GLY A 96 10.13 -5.24 -8.76
C GLY A 96 10.37 -6.53 -9.54
N ILE A 97 11.50 -7.20 -9.28
CA ILE A 97 11.82 -8.50 -9.89
C ILE A 97 10.79 -9.56 -9.47
N ALA A 98 10.36 -9.59 -8.21
CA ALA A 98 9.32 -10.49 -7.73
C ALA A 98 7.98 -10.27 -8.46
N LEU A 99 7.68 -9.01 -8.75
CA LEU A 99 6.46 -8.57 -9.40
C LEU A 99 6.43 -8.90 -10.92
N SER A 100 7.56 -9.17 -11.56
CA SER A 100 7.64 -9.38 -13.02
C SER A 100 6.71 -10.50 -13.50
N ASN A 101 6.75 -11.67 -12.87
CA ASN A 101 5.92 -12.82 -13.26
C ASN A 101 4.43 -12.56 -13.06
N PHE A 102 4.06 -11.76 -12.05
CA PHE A 102 2.68 -11.33 -11.85
C PHE A 102 2.23 -10.41 -12.98
N LEU A 103 3.07 -9.46 -13.41
CA LEU A 103 2.78 -8.59 -14.56
C LEU A 103 2.70 -9.37 -15.87
N SER A 104 3.63 -10.29 -16.13
CA SER A 104 3.62 -11.13 -17.34
C SER A 104 2.32 -11.94 -17.43
N PHE A 105 1.90 -12.59 -16.34
CA PHE A 105 0.62 -13.32 -16.30
C PHE A 105 -0.59 -12.43 -16.62
N PHE A 106 -0.56 -11.16 -16.18
CA PHE A 106 -1.63 -10.22 -16.47
C PHE A 106 -1.61 -9.73 -17.92
N MET A 107 -0.42 -9.46 -18.47
CA MET A 107 -0.26 -9.02 -19.86
C MET A 107 -0.60 -10.12 -20.86
N ASP A 108 -0.39 -11.39 -20.51
CA ASP A 108 -0.81 -12.54 -21.32
C ASP A 108 -2.34 -12.63 -21.45
N TRP A 109 -3.07 -12.18 -20.43
CA TRP A 109 -4.53 -12.20 -20.43
C TRP A 109 -5.16 -10.91 -21.00
N ASP A 110 -4.66 -9.74 -20.62
CA ASP A 110 -5.04 -8.45 -21.21
C ASP A 110 -3.79 -7.74 -21.79
N PRO A 111 -3.50 -7.95 -23.09
CA PRO A 111 -2.38 -7.30 -23.77
C PRO A 111 -2.47 -5.77 -23.80
N SER A 112 -3.67 -5.20 -23.54
CA SER A 112 -3.88 -3.76 -23.54
C SER A 112 -3.23 -3.06 -22.34
N GLY A 113 -2.91 -3.79 -21.26
CA GLY A 113 -2.34 -3.24 -20.02
C GLY A 113 -3.26 -2.30 -19.24
N ASN A 114 -4.51 -2.12 -19.68
CA ASN A 114 -5.46 -1.17 -19.10
C ASN A 114 -5.82 -1.55 -17.66
N VAL A 115 -5.97 -2.85 -17.37
CA VAL A 115 -6.26 -3.35 -16.02
C VAL A 115 -5.13 -3.00 -15.05
N ILE A 116 -3.87 -3.18 -15.45
CA ILE A 116 -2.71 -2.88 -14.60
C ILE A 116 -2.60 -1.37 -14.37
N PHE A 117 -2.77 -0.55 -15.41
CA PHE A 117 -2.77 0.90 -15.29
C PHE A 117 -3.87 1.41 -14.34
N LEU A 118 -5.08 0.87 -14.47
CA LEU A 118 -6.21 1.21 -13.61
C LEU A 118 -5.96 0.76 -12.17
N ALA A 119 -5.37 -0.42 -11.96
CA ALA A 119 -5.00 -0.93 -10.64
C ALA A 119 -3.99 -0.01 -9.95
N LEU A 120 -2.92 0.37 -10.65
CA LEU A 120 -1.90 1.27 -10.13
C LEU A 120 -2.47 2.65 -9.79
N SER A 121 -3.24 3.23 -10.71
CA SER A 121 -3.86 4.55 -10.50
C SER A 121 -4.82 4.52 -9.31
N SER A 122 -5.64 3.47 -9.19
CA SER A 122 -6.55 3.28 -8.06
C SER A 122 -5.80 3.09 -6.74
N ALA A 123 -4.70 2.33 -6.75
CA ALA A 123 -3.86 2.10 -5.58
C ALA A 123 -3.26 3.40 -5.08
N VAL A 124 -2.71 4.23 -5.98
CA VAL A 124 -2.15 5.53 -5.64
C VAL A 124 -3.23 6.47 -5.10
N LEU A 125 -4.41 6.52 -5.70
CA LEU A 125 -5.51 7.37 -5.23
C LEU A 125 -5.99 6.96 -3.83
N ILE A 126 -6.20 5.67 -3.60
CA ILE A 126 -6.60 5.13 -2.29
C ILE A 126 -5.49 5.40 -1.27
N PHE A 127 -4.25 5.08 -1.61
CA PHE A 127 -3.09 5.31 -0.75
C PHE A 127 -2.98 6.77 -0.32
N LEU A 128 -2.97 7.70 -1.28
CA LEU A 128 -2.88 9.13 -0.98
C LEU A 128 -4.10 9.64 -0.20
N GLY A 129 -5.30 9.17 -0.51
CA GLY A 129 -6.53 9.53 0.20
C GLY A 129 -6.50 9.10 1.67
N PHE A 130 -6.14 7.84 1.94
CA PHE A 130 -6.03 7.32 3.30
C PHE A 130 -4.83 7.91 4.05
N SER A 131 -3.69 8.09 3.39
CA SER A 131 -2.53 8.76 3.99
C SER A 131 -2.83 10.22 4.34
N PHE A 132 -3.55 10.95 3.49
CA PHE A 132 -3.96 12.33 3.78
C PHE A 132 -4.95 12.39 4.96
N SER A 133 -5.96 11.52 4.95
CA SER A 133 -6.91 11.37 6.04
C SER A 133 -6.23 11.04 7.36
N ALA A 134 -5.29 10.09 7.34
CA ALA A 134 -4.42 9.77 8.46
C ALA A 134 -3.72 11.03 8.97
N VAL A 135 -2.93 11.73 8.15
CA VAL A 135 -2.18 12.91 8.58
C VAL A 135 -3.05 13.97 9.28
N MET A 136 -4.34 14.07 8.93
CA MET A 136 -5.32 14.97 9.55
C MET A 136 -6.06 14.38 10.77
N ALA A 137 -6.01 13.07 10.98
CA ALA A 137 -6.75 12.38 12.04
C ALA A 137 -6.11 12.53 13.43
N ASN A 138 -6.94 12.40 14.47
CA ASN A 138 -6.54 12.54 15.85
C ASN A 138 -5.91 11.25 16.42
N ARG A 139 -4.84 11.44 17.21
CA ARG A 139 -3.81 10.43 17.54
C ARG A 139 -4.23 9.22 18.40
N ARG A 140 -5.44 9.16 18.96
CA ARG A 140 -5.72 8.31 20.14
C ARG A 140 -6.13 6.84 19.88
N SER A 141 -6.43 6.42 18.65
CA SER A 141 -6.98 5.06 18.39
C SER A 141 -6.13 4.16 17.49
N MET A 142 -4.87 4.50 17.24
CA MET A 142 -4.00 3.82 16.24
C MET A 142 -3.80 2.33 16.52
N LEU A 143 -3.55 1.96 17.79
CA LEU A 143 -3.24 0.57 18.17
C LEU A 143 -4.40 -0.39 17.84
N TYR A 144 -5.65 0.08 17.95
CA TYR A 144 -6.81 -0.74 17.61
C TYR A 144 -6.90 -1.00 16.09
N ILE A 145 -6.54 -0.02 15.26
CA ILE A 145 -6.58 -0.16 13.79
C ILE A 145 -5.49 -1.12 13.31
N GLY A 146 -4.26 -0.99 13.83
CA GLY A 146 -3.17 -1.91 13.51
C GLY A 146 -3.43 -3.34 14.00
N GLY A 147 -3.96 -3.49 15.22
CA GLY A 147 -4.35 -4.78 15.78
C GLY A 147 -5.51 -5.44 15.01
N PHE A 148 -6.50 -4.65 14.59
CA PHE A 148 -7.62 -5.14 13.79
C PHE A 148 -7.15 -5.58 12.39
N SER A 149 -6.34 -4.76 11.71
CA SER A 149 -5.85 -5.06 10.36
C SER A 149 -4.94 -6.29 10.34
N SER A 150 -4.05 -6.44 11.34
CA SER A 150 -3.20 -7.63 11.47
C SER A 150 -4.01 -8.89 11.77
N THR A 151 -5.08 -8.79 12.55
CA THR A 151 -6.00 -9.91 12.78
C THR A 151 -6.70 -10.33 11.49
N ILE A 152 -7.20 -9.37 10.70
CA ILE A 152 -7.81 -9.68 9.39
C ILE A 152 -6.79 -10.41 8.51
N VAL A 153 -5.56 -9.89 8.37
CA VAL A 153 -4.55 -10.56 7.52
C VAL A 153 -4.19 -11.95 8.00
N SER A 154 -4.09 -12.18 9.31
CA SER A 154 -3.87 -13.52 9.86
C SER A 154 -5.00 -14.49 9.51
N VAL A 155 -6.26 -14.05 9.68
CA VAL A 155 -7.44 -14.83 9.29
C VAL A 155 -7.44 -15.11 7.79
N LEU A 156 -7.12 -14.12 6.97
CA LEU A 156 -7.03 -14.28 5.51
C LEU A 156 -5.92 -15.23 5.10
N LEU A 157 -4.78 -15.24 5.79
CA LEU A 157 -3.71 -16.19 5.54
C LEU A 157 -4.19 -17.63 5.77
N TRP A 158 -4.84 -17.89 6.92
CA TRP A 158 -5.42 -19.21 7.21
C TRP A 158 -6.52 -19.59 6.23
N LEU A 159 -7.35 -18.61 5.83
CA LEU A 159 -8.41 -18.83 4.85
C LEU A 159 -7.85 -19.13 3.46
N SER A 160 -6.78 -18.45 3.05
CA SER A 160 -6.08 -18.67 1.78
C SER A 160 -5.45 -20.06 1.74
N LEU A 161 -4.80 -20.49 2.83
CA LEU A 161 -4.29 -21.85 2.99
C LEU A 161 -5.42 -22.89 2.93
N ALA A 162 -6.50 -22.68 3.69
CA ALA A 162 -7.65 -23.58 3.68
C ALA A 162 -8.29 -23.66 2.28
N ASN A 163 -8.34 -22.54 1.56
CA ASN A 163 -8.88 -22.50 0.21
C ASN A 163 -7.97 -23.19 -0.80
N ALA A 164 -6.65 -23.05 -0.67
CA ALA A 164 -5.67 -23.69 -1.54
C ALA A 164 -5.64 -25.22 -1.38
N PHE A 165 -5.73 -25.73 -0.13
CA PHE A 165 -5.61 -27.17 0.14
C PHE A 165 -6.94 -27.93 0.19
N PHE A 166 -8.05 -27.28 0.59
CA PHE A 166 -9.31 -27.99 0.87
C PHE A 166 -10.52 -27.45 0.10
N LEU A 167 -10.78 -26.13 0.12
CA LEU A 167 -12.08 -25.59 -0.33
C LEU A 167 -12.16 -25.32 -1.84
N ARG A 168 -11.06 -24.87 -2.46
CA ARG A 168 -10.96 -24.46 -3.88
C ARG A 168 -12.17 -23.65 -4.38
N SER A 169 -12.70 -22.76 -3.54
CA SER A 169 -13.94 -22.04 -3.78
C SER A 169 -13.69 -20.63 -4.31
N ALA A 170 -14.34 -20.28 -5.42
CA ALA A 170 -14.26 -18.94 -6.02
C ALA A 170 -14.90 -17.85 -5.15
N SER A 171 -15.91 -18.20 -4.35
CA SER A 171 -16.56 -17.26 -3.43
C SER A 171 -15.64 -16.90 -2.26
N VAL A 172 -14.91 -17.89 -1.72
CA VAL A 172 -13.91 -17.67 -0.65
C VAL A 172 -12.78 -16.80 -1.17
N PHE A 173 -12.29 -17.05 -2.39
CA PHE A 173 -11.30 -16.20 -3.03
C PHE A 173 -11.79 -14.76 -3.22
N SER A 174 -13.05 -14.56 -3.64
CA SER A 174 -13.64 -13.22 -3.77
C SER A 174 -13.67 -12.49 -2.42
N PHE A 175 -14.12 -13.17 -1.37
CA PHE A 175 -14.14 -12.62 -0.02
C PHE A 175 -12.73 -12.24 0.44
N GLU A 176 -11.73 -13.11 0.20
CA GLU A 176 -10.33 -12.86 0.56
C GLU A 176 -9.78 -11.60 -0.10
N LEU A 177 -10.12 -11.38 -1.37
CA LEU A 177 -9.68 -10.19 -2.09
C LEU A 177 -10.26 -8.89 -1.50
N TYR A 178 -11.57 -8.84 -1.24
CA TYR A 178 -12.21 -7.62 -0.72
C TYR A 178 -11.87 -7.36 0.76
N ALA A 179 -11.85 -8.41 1.59
CA ALA A 179 -11.41 -8.29 2.98
C ALA A 179 -9.93 -7.91 3.07
N GLY A 180 -9.09 -8.45 2.19
CA GLY A 180 -7.68 -8.07 2.08
C GLY A 180 -7.51 -6.60 1.70
N LEU A 181 -8.27 -6.12 0.71
CA LEU A 181 -8.26 -4.70 0.32
C LEU A 181 -8.58 -3.77 1.51
N LEU A 182 -9.60 -4.11 2.31
CA LEU A 182 -9.94 -3.34 3.51
C LEU A 182 -8.81 -3.37 4.55
N ALA A 183 -8.18 -4.52 4.76
CA ALA A 183 -7.07 -4.64 5.70
C ALA A 183 -5.85 -3.81 5.26
N PHE A 184 -5.47 -3.86 3.97
CA PHE A 184 -4.36 -3.06 3.45
C PHE A 184 -4.65 -1.56 3.45
N ALA A 185 -5.89 -1.14 3.16
CA ALA A 185 -6.28 0.25 3.34
C ALA A 185 -6.17 0.68 4.82
N GLY A 186 -6.50 -0.21 5.76
CA GLY A 186 -6.28 -0.02 7.18
C GLY A 186 -4.80 0.13 7.55
N PHE A 187 -3.92 -0.68 6.95
CA PHE A 187 -2.47 -0.56 7.16
C PHE A 187 -1.92 0.76 6.64
N VAL A 188 -2.30 1.21 5.44
CA VAL A 188 -1.90 2.53 4.92
C VAL A 188 -2.21 3.63 5.94
N MET A 189 -3.41 3.59 6.52
CA MET A 189 -3.83 4.56 7.52
C MET A 189 -2.98 4.43 8.79
N TYR A 190 -2.77 3.21 9.28
CA TYR A 190 -1.99 2.91 10.48
C TYR A 190 -0.51 3.30 10.33
N ASP A 191 0.17 2.89 9.27
CA ASP A 191 1.59 3.15 9.06
C ASP A 191 1.83 4.64 8.80
N THR A 192 0.98 5.30 8.00
CA THR A 192 1.07 6.76 7.81
C THR A 192 0.97 7.49 9.16
N GLN A 193 0.05 7.05 10.01
CA GLN A 193 -0.11 7.59 11.35
C GLN A 193 1.08 7.34 12.27
N MET A 194 1.59 6.12 12.30
CA MET A 194 2.77 5.75 13.09
C MET A 194 3.99 6.56 12.67
N ILE A 195 4.16 6.83 11.37
CA ILE A 195 5.23 7.68 10.84
C ILE A 195 5.11 9.11 11.36
N VAL A 196 3.91 9.69 11.37
CA VAL A 196 3.65 11.04 11.90
C VAL A 196 3.94 11.08 13.40
N GLU A 197 3.54 10.06 14.15
CA GLU A 197 3.76 9.95 15.59
C GLU A 197 5.25 9.84 15.92
N ARG A 198 5.97 8.90 15.28
CA ARG A 198 7.42 8.71 15.44
C ARG A 198 8.19 9.99 15.08
N ALA A 199 7.82 10.65 13.98
CA ALA A 199 8.44 11.90 13.57
C ALA A 199 8.14 13.07 14.54
N SER A 200 6.96 13.07 15.15
CA SER A 200 6.59 14.04 16.21
C SER A 200 7.39 13.78 17.50
N ALA A 201 7.65 12.51 17.84
CA ALA A 201 8.46 12.10 18.98
C ALA A 201 9.98 12.27 18.76
N GLY A 202 10.40 12.75 17.59
CA GLY A 202 11.80 13.02 17.26
C GLY A 202 12.52 11.89 16.52
N SER A 203 11.88 10.75 16.29
CA SER A 203 12.42 9.65 15.48
C SER A 203 12.17 9.90 13.99
N ARG A 204 13.21 10.30 13.26
CA ARG A 204 13.15 10.72 11.84
C ARG A 204 13.91 9.76 10.93
N ASP A 205 13.60 8.47 11.00
CA ASP A 205 14.18 7.46 10.12
C ASP A 205 13.50 7.51 8.73
N ILE A 206 14.11 8.23 7.78
CA ILE A 206 13.55 8.36 6.42
C ILE A 206 13.53 6.99 5.71
N PRO A 207 14.65 6.22 5.64
CA PRO A 207 14.65 4.91 4.98
C PRO A 207 13.61 3.94 5.54
N GLY A 208 13.51 3.84 6.87
CA GLY A 208 12.56 2.93 7.52
C GLY A 208 11.12 3.28 7.23
N HIS A 209 10.76 4.56 7.38
CA HIS A 209 9.40 5.02 7.12
C HIS A 209 9.03 4.91 5.63
N SER A 210 9.98 5.12 4.70
CA SER A 210 9.72 4.94 3.26
C SER A 210 9.50 3.47 2.89
N MET A 211 10.20 2.55 3.57
CA MET A 211 10.05 1.12 3.36
C MET A 211 8.67 0.61 3.80
N GLU A 212 8.20 1.05 4.98
CA GLU A 212 6.86 0.74 5.50
C GLU A 212 5.78 1.21 4.49
N LEU A 213 5.83 2.48 4.07
CA LEU A 213 4.87 3.00 3.08
C LEU A 213 4.94 2.30 1.71
N PHE A 214 6.14 1.87 1.29
CA PHE A 214 6.28 1.12 0.02
C PHE A 214 5.62 -0.25 0.11
N MET A 215 5.76 -0.97 1.23
CA MET A 215 5.10 -2.26 1.44
C MET A 215 3.59 -2.15 1.37
N ASP A 216 3.04 -1.10 1.98
CA ASP A 216 1.61 -0.83 1.95
C ASP A 216 1.10 -0.52 0.54
N LEU A 217 1.78 0.37 -0.18
CA LEU A 217 1.43 0.70 -1.56
C LEU A 217 1.55 -0.53 -2.48
N TYR A 218 2.62 -1.31 -2.34
CA TYR A 218 2.86 -2.53 -3.10
C TYR A 218 1.76 -3.58 -2.87
N SER A 219 1.40 -3.80 -1.60
CA SER A 219 0.35 -4.75 -1.22
C SER A 219 -1.03 -4.32 -1.73
N LEU A 220 -1.33 -3.01 -1.60
CA LEU A 220 -2.57 -2.43 -2.10
C LEU A 220 -2.68 -2.56 -3.62
N PHE A 221 -1.58 -2.28 -4.34
CA PHE A 221 -1.51 -2.45 -5.80
C PHE A 221 -1.81 -3.89 -6.23
N ILE A 222 -1.12 -4.87 -5.65
CA ILE A 222 -1.33 -6.29 -6.00
C ILE A 222 -2.79 -6.69 -5.75
N LYS A 223 -3.37 -6.32 -4.61
CA LYS A 223 -4.77 -6.65 -4.31
C LYS A 223 -5.75 -6.00 -5.28
N LEU A 224 -5.55 -4.73 -5.63
CA LEU A 224 -6.40 -4.06 -6.61
C LEU A 224 -6.26 -4.66 -8.01
N ALA A 225 -5.04 -5.03 -8.42
CA ALA A 225 -4.81 -5.72 -9.69
C ALA A 225 -5.57 -7.05 -9.72
N GLN A 226 -5.47 -7.89 -8.68
CA GLN A 226 -6.22 -9.14 -8.57
C GLN A 226 -7.74 -8.94 -8.64
N ILE A 227 -8.27 -7.92 -7.96
CA ILE A 227 -9.71 -7.60 -7.98
C ILE A 227 -10.18 -7.17 -9.37
N LEU A 228 -9.47 -6.25 -10.02
CA LEU A 228 -9.85 -5.75 -11.33
C LEU A 228 -9.77 -6.84 -12.41
N MET A 229 -8.73 -7.67 -12.34
CA MET A 229 -8.58 -8.83 -13.20
C MET A 229 -9.76 -9.79 -13.06
N LYS A 230 -10.07 -10.20 -11.83
CA LYS A 230 -11.21 -11.08 -11.56
C LYS A 230 -12.51 -10.50 -12.09
N LYS A 231 -12.73 -9.19 -11.88
CA LYS A 231 -13.92 -8.49 -12.36
C LYS A 231 -14.04 -8.52 -13.89
N GLU A 232 -12.94 -8.32 -14.62
CA GLU A 232 -12.98 -8.35 -16.09
C GLU A 232 -13.16 -9.79 -16.61
N MET A 233 -12.54 -10.79 -15.96
CA MET A 233 -12.77 -12.21 -16.27
C MET A 233 -14.25 -12.61 -16.09
N ASP A 234 -14.87 -12.22 -14.98
CA ASP A 234 -16.28 -12.49 -14.71
C ASP A 234 -17.19 -11.82 -15.77
N ARG A 235 -16.88 -10.57 -16.14
CA ARG A 235 -17.61 -9.82 -17.18
C ARG A 235 -17.49 -10.46 -18.56
N GLU A 236 -16.32 -10.99 -18.92
CA GLU A 236 -16.11 -11.68 -20.18
C GLU A 236 -16.90 -13.00 -20.24
N ASN A 237 -16.90 -13.75 -19.15
CA ASN A 237 -17.66 -15.00 -19.03
C ASN A 237 -19.17 -14.78 -19.16
N GLU A 238 -19.72 -13.72 -18.56
CA GLU A 238 -21.11 -13.34 -18.73
C GLU A 238 -21.46 -12.98 -20.18
N ARG A 239 -20.59 -12.24 -20.86
CA ARG A 239 -20.77 -11.89 -22.28
C ARG A 239 -20.79 -13.13 -23.16
N LYS A 240 -19.90 -14.10 -22.91
CA LYS A 240 -19.87 -15.38 -23.62
C LYS A 240 -21.16 -16.18 -23.40
N LYS A 241 -21.65 -16.24 -22.16
CA LYS A 241 -22.92 -16.91 -21.83
C LYS A 241 -24.13 -16.29 -22.54
N LYS A 242 -24.22 -14.95 -22.58
CA LYS A 242 -25.28 -14.24 -23.30
C LYS A 242 -25.25 -14.50 -24.81
N ARG A 243 -24.06 -14.48 -25.42
CA ARG A 243 -23.87 -14.80 -26.85
C ARG A 243 -24.25 -16.24 -27.18
N GLY A 244 -23.86 -17.21 -26.33
CA GLY A 244 -24.24 -18.61 -26.49
C GLY A 244 -25.75 -18.83 -26.42
N SER A 245 -26.42 -18.21 -25.44
CA SER A 245 -27.88 -18.29 -25.30
C SER A 245 -28.61 -17.70 -26.52
N SER A 246 -28.13 -16.57 -27.05
CA SER A 246 -28.77 -15.92 -28.22
C SER A 246 -28.65 -16.69 -29.53
N ARG A 247 -27.67 -17.60 -29.66
CA ARG A 247 -27.55 -18.48 -30.83
C ARG A 247 -28.55 -19.63 -30.75
N LEU A 248 -28.69 -20.24 -29.57
CA LEU A 248 -29.66 -21.32 -29.35
C LEU A 248 -31.11 -20.89 -29.58
N THR A 249 -31.47 -19.62 -29.34
CA THR A 249 -32.84 -19.11 -29.59
C THR A 249 -33.10 -18.75 -31.06
N ARG A 250 -32.08 -18.72 -31.93
CA ARG A 250 -32.24 -18.45 -33.36
C ARG A 250 -32.37 -19.70 -34.21
N ASP A 251 -32.02 -20.86 -33.65
CA ASP A 251 -32.06 -22.17 -34.33
C ASP A 251 -33.37 -22.95 -34.04
N PHE A 252 -34.34 -22.30 -33.39
CA PHE A 252 -35.73 -22.77 -33.20
C PHE A 252 -36.69 -21.73 -33.79
#